data_AF-A0A383YWZ6-F1
#
_entry.id   AF-A0A383YWZ6-F1
#
_cell.length_a   1.000
_cell.length_b   1.000
_cell.length_c   1.000
_cell.angle_alpha   90.00
_cell.angle_beta   90.00
_cell.angle_gamma   90.00
#
_symmetry.space_group_name_H-M   'P 1'
#
loop_
_entity.id
_entity.type
_entity.pdbx_description
1 polymer ?
#
loop_
_entity_poly.entity_id
_entity_poly.type
_entity_poly.pdbx_seq_one_letter_code
_entity_poly.pdbx_strand_id
1 'polypeptide(L)'
;MWCHRDSLWDRRLLQPAQVCDILKGVILVICYFMMHYVDYSMMYHLIRGQSVIKLYIIYNMLEVADRLFSSFGQDILDALYWTATEPKERKTAHIGVIPHFFMAVLYVFLHAILIMVQATTLNVAFNSHNKSLLTIMMSNNFVEIKGSVFKKFEKNNLFQMSNSDIKERFTNYVLLLIVCLRNMEQFSWNPDHLWVLFPDVCMVVTSEIAVDIVKHAFITKFNDITADVYSEYRASLAFDLVSSRQKNAYTDYSDSVARRMGFIPLPLAVLLIRVVTSSIKVQGILSYACVILFYFGLISLKVLNSIVLLGKSCQYVKEAKMEEKLFNPPPTSAPSKPSNKSQNKCKPSQEENLSASVTSQPLHQKENVIPLLVTSNSDQFLTTPDGDEKDITQENSELKHRSSKKDLLEIDRFTICGNRID
;
A
#
# COMPACT_ATOMS: atom_id res chain seq x y z
N MET A 1 -34.30 -24.01 -15.76
CA MET A 1 -34.10 -22.70 -15.09
C MET A 1 -32.77 -22.01 -15.44
N TRP A 2 -31.68 -22.71 -15.79
CA TRP A 2 -30.42 -22.04 -16.17
C TRP A 2 -30.46 -21.33 -17.54
N CYS A 3 -31.15 -21.91 -18.54
CA CYS A 3 -31.23 -21.38 -19.91
C CYS A 3 -32.01 -20.05 -20.08
N HIS A 4 -32.59 -19.50 -19.01
CA HIS A 4 -33.31 -18.21 -19.06
C HIS A 4 -32.49 -17.02 -18.52
N ARG A 5 -31.28 -17.27 -18.01
CA ARG A 5 -30.40 -16.20 -17.49
C ARG A 5 -29.56 -15.55 -18.58
N ASP A 6 -29.22 -16.29 -19.63
CA ASP A 6 -28.38 -15.78 -20.74
C ASP A 6 -29.14 -14.75 -21.60
N SER A 7 -30.45 -14.96 -21.82
CA SER A 7 -31.35 -14.03 -22.53
C SER A 7 -31.50 -12.65 -21.88
N LEU A 8 -31.08 -12.46 -20.62
CA LEU A 8 -31.11 -11.16 -19.94
C LEU A 8 -29.81 -10.36 -20.11
N TRP A 9 -28.72 -11.00 -20.54
CA TRP A 9 -27.47 -10.29 -20.88
C TRP A 9 -27.57 -9.58 -22.24
N ASP A 10 -28.28 -10.17 -23.21
CA ASP A 10 -28.52 -9.59 -24.56
C ASP A 10 -29.29 -8.26 -24.58
N ARG A 11 -29.76 -7.76 -23.42
CA ARG A 11 -30.40 -6.43 -23.31
C ARG A 11 -29.52 -5.35 -22.65
N ARG A 12 -28.28 -5.65 -22.25
CA ARG A 12 -27.32 -4.61 -21.86
C ARG A 12 -26.60 -4.09 -23.11
N LEU A 13 -26.92 -2.86 -23.52
CA LEU A 13 -26.25 -2.14 -24.61
C LEU A 13 -24.74 -1.92 -24.41
N LEU A 14 -24.25 -2.05 -23.16
CA LEU A 14 -22.83 -1.99 -22.81
C LEU A 14 -22.44 -3.17 -21.93
N GLN A 15 -21.29 -3.77 -22.22
CA GLN A 15 -20.66 -4.76 -21.37
C GLN A 15 -20.22 -4.08 -20.05
N PRO A 16 -20.34 -4.73 -18.87
CA PRO A 16 -20.05 -4.04 -17.60
C PRO A 16 -18.62 -3.51 -17.45
N ALA A 17 -17.63 -4.13 -18.12
CA ALA A 17 -16.28 -3.58 -18.24
C ALA A 17 -16.27 -2.18 -18.89
N GLN A 18 -17.03 -1.99 -19.97
CA GLN A 18 -17.18 -0.69 -20.63
C GLN A 18 -17.83 0.34 -19.70
N VAL A 19 -18.76 -0.09 -18.82
CA VAL A 19 -19.37 0.80 -17.80
C VAL A 19 -18.31 1.25 -16.78
N CYS A 20 -17.48 0.33 -16.29
CA CYS A 20 -16.35 0.67 -15.40
C CYS A 20 -15.35 1.63 -16.08
N ASP A 21 -15.03 1.41 -17.35
CA ASP A 21 -14.04 2.23 -18.08
C ASP A 21 -14.58 3.62 -18.42
N ILE A 22 -15.86 3.75 -18.78
CA ILE A 22 -16.54 5.04 -18.90
C ILE A 22 -16.50 5.77 -17.56
N LEU A 23 -16.79 5.07 -16.45
CA LEU A 23 -16.82 5.67 -15.12
C LEU A 23 -15.44 6.21 -14.70
N LYS A 24 -14.36 5.44 -14.91
CA LYS A 24 -12.97 5.90 -14.75
C LYS A 24 -12.68 7.13 -15.59
N GLY A 25 -13.09 7.12 -16.87
CA GLY A 25 -12.89 8.23 -17.80
C GLY A 25 -13.57 9.51 -17.31
N VAL A 26 -14.82 9.43 -16.86
CA VAL A 26 -15.55 10.58 -16.31
C VAL A 26 -14.91 11.09 -15.01
N ILE A 27 -14.49 10.20 -14.09
CA ILE A 27 -13.76 10.61 -12.87
C ILE A 27 -12.47 11.34 -13.25
N LEU A 28 -11.67 10.78 -14.16
CA LEU A 28 -10.41 11.36 -14.62
C LEU A 28 -10.62 12.75 -15.23
N VAL A 29 -11.61 12.93 -16.10
CA VAL A 29 -11.93 14.23 -16.72
C VAL A 29 -12.37 15.26 -15.69
N ILE A 30 -13.26 14.89 -14.74
CA ILE A 30 -13.70 15.81 -13.68
C ILE A 30 -12.52 16.19 -12.78
N CYS A 31 -11.74 15.23 -12.32
CA CYS A 31 -10.57 15.48 -11.47
C CYS A 31 -9.49 16.30 -12.19
N TYR A 32 -9.31 16.14 -13.50
CA TYR A 32 -8.42 16.98 -14.31
C TYR A 32 -8.85 18.45 -14.29
N PHE A 33 -10.14 18.74 -14.54
CA PHE A 33 -10.66 20.11 -14.44
C PHE A 33 -10.57 20.67 -13.01
N MET A 34 -10.89 19.86 -11.99
CA MET A 34 -10.73 20.28 -10.59
C MET A 34 -9.28 20.59 -10.23
N MET A 35 -8.32 19.81 -10.74
CA MET A 35 -6.90 20.05 -10.49
C MET A 35 -6.38 21.35 -11.14
N HIS A 36 -7.05 21.90 -12.17
CA HIS A 36 -6.66 23.18 -12.75
C HIS A 36 -6.85 24.37 -11.78
N TYR A 37 -7.71 24.25 -10.76
CA TYR A 37 -7.90 25.30 -9.75
C TYR A 37 -6.78 25.38 -8.71
N VAL A 38 -5.89 24.38 -8.64
CA VAL A 38 -4.84 24.31 -7.61
C VAL A 38 -3.53 24.84 -8.18
N ASP A 39 -3.14 26.09 -7.90
CA ASP A 39 -1.91 26.66 -8.44
C ASP A 39 -0.64 25.95 -7.90
N TYR A 40 0.15 25.42 -8.83
CA TYR A 40 1.45 24.81 -8.55
C TYR A 40 2.45 25.84 -8.00
N SER A 41 2.43 27.06 -8.51
CA SER A 41 3.43 28.10 -8.23
C SER A 41 3.35 28.52 -6.76
N MET A 42 2.14 28.85 -6.31
CA MET A 42 1.84 29.11 -4.89
C MET A 42 2.31 27.97 -3.99
N MET A 43 1.99 26.72 -4.35
CA MET A 43 2.39 25.55 -3.57
C MET A 43 3.91 25.36 -3.53
N TYR A 44 4.61 25.51 -4.65
CA TYR A 44 6.07 25.43 -4.71
C TYR A 44 6.73 26.51 -3.83
N HIS A 45 6.24 27.76 -3.86
CA HIS A 45 6.75 28.82 -2.99
C HIS A 45 6.48 28.56 -1.51
N LEU A 46 5.29 28.06 -1.14
CA LEU A 46 4.93 27.73 0.24
C LEU A 46 5.79 26.61 0.82
N ILE A 47 6.08 25.58 0.01
CA ILE A 47 6.93 24.44 0.37
C ILE A 47 8.41 24.85 0.44
N ARG A 48 8.90 25.61 -0.56
CA ARG A 48 10.28 26.14 -0.59
C ARG A 48 10.59 27.10 0.55
N GLY A 49 9.58 27.78 1.10
CA GLY A 49 9.72 28.65 2.27
C GLY A 49 9.89 27.93 3.61
N GLN A 50 9.77 26.59 3.67
CA GLN A 50 9.95 25.83 4.90
C GLN A 50 11.42 25.53 5.21
N SER A 51 11.74 25.32 6.50
CA SER A 51 13.05 24.83 6.89
C SER A 51 13.24 23.36 6.49
N VAL A 52 14.49 22.97 6.19
CA VAL A 52 14.87 21.61 5.73
C VAL A 52 14.27 20.51 6.63
N ILE A 53 14.35 20.68 7.95
CA ILE A 53 13.82 19.69 8.90
C ILE A 53 12.29 19.56 8.86
N LYS A 54 11.55 20.68 8.69
CA LYS A 54 10.09 20.64 8.50
C LYS A 54 9.73 19.97 7.18
N LEU A 55 10.48 20.29 6.13
CA LEU A 55 10.24 19.75 4.79
C LEU A 55 10.49 18.24 4.70
N TYR A 56 11.51 17.74 5.41
CA TYR A 56 11.73 16.31 5.62
C TYR A 56 10.55 15.63 6.34
N ILE A 57 10.08 16.19 7.46
CA ILE A 57 8.92 15.65 8.19
C ILE A 57 7.68 15.63 7.28
N ILE A 58 7.44 16.70 6.52
CA ILE A 58 6.33 16.77 5.55
C ILE A 58 6.45 15.66 4.49
N TYR A 59 7.64 15.41 3.94
CA TYR A 59 7.84 14.32 2.97
C TYR A 59 7.45 12.95 3.56
N ASN A 60 7.96 12.61 4.74
CA ASN A 60 7.65 11.33 5.39
C ASN A 60 6.15 11.21 5.75
N MET A 61 5.50 12.31 6.14
CA MET A 61 4.05 12.30 6.42
C MET A 61 3.23 12.14 5.13
N LEU A 62 3.68 12.67 3.99
CA LEU A 62 3.03 12.48 2.69
C LEU A 62 3.16 11.04 2.19
N GLU A 63 4.31 10.39 2.40
CA GLU A 63 4.53 8.97 2.08
C GLU A 63 3.57 8.06 2.88
N VAL A 64 3.47 8.26 4.20
CA VAL A 64 2.49 7.55 5.05
C VAL A 64 1.05 7.85 4.60
N ALA A 65 0.76 9.10 4.22
CA ALA A 65 -0.56 9.48 3.74
C ALA A 65 -0.90 8.84 2.36
N ASP A 66 0.04 8.72 1.42
CA ASP A 66 -0.16 7.99 0.15
C ASP A 66 -0.49 6.52 0.40
N ARG A 67 0.25 5.87 1.31
CA ARG A 67 0.01 4.49 1.73
C ARG A 67 -1.42 4.33 2.31
N LEU A 68 -1.88 5.28 3.15
CA LEU A 68 -3.25 5.29 3.71
C LEU A 68 -4.35 5.59 2.67
N PHE A 69 -4.19 6.66 1.87
CA PHE A 69 -5.14 7.03 0.82
C PHE A 69 -5.22 5.96 -0.27
N SER A 70 -4.13 5.25 -0.54
CA SER A 70 -4.13 4.10 -1.43
C SER A 70 -5.02 2.98 -0.90
N SER A 71 -4.85 2.55 0.36
CA SER A 71 -5.69 1.50 0.96
C SER A 71 -7.17 1.88 0.93
N PHE A 72 -7.51 3.06 1.45
CA PHE A 72 -8.89 3.56 1.53
C PHE A 72 -9.53 3.76 0.15
N GLY A 73 -8.73 4.11 -0.85
CA GLY A 73 -9.17 4.30 -2.22
C GLY A 73 -9.60 3.03 -2.93
N GLN A 74 -9.00 1.89 -2.60
CA GLN A 74 -9.38 0.61 -3.20
C GLN A 74 -10.81 0.28 -2.79
N ASP A 75 -11.12 0.40 -1.51
CA ASP A 75 -12.47 0.17 -0.97
C ASP A 75 -13.51 1.11 -1.60
N ILE A 76 -13.21 2.41 -1.73
CA ILE A 76 -14.12 3.38 -2.38
C ILE A 76 -14.38 3.03 -3.85
N LEU A 77 -13.32 2.71 -4.60
CA LEU A 77 -13.43 2.44 -6.03
C LEU A 77 -14.10 1.09 -6.30
N ASP A 78 -13.76 0.03 -5.54
CA ASP A 78 -14.42 -1.27 -5.66
C ASP A 78 -15.90 -1.19 -5.24
N ALA A 79 -16.25 -0.43 -4.19
CA ALA A 79 -17.64 -0.16 -3.84
C ALA A 79 -18.39 0.55 -4.98
N LEU A 80 -17.78 1.56 -5.60
CA LEU A 80 -18.36 2.26 -6.74
C LEU A 80 -18.55 1.33 -7.96
N TYR A 81 -17.54 0.54 -8.34
CA TYR A 81 -17.64 -0.39 -9.47
C TYR A 81 -18.67 -1.49 -9.21
N TRP A 82 -18.78 -1.98 -7.97
CA TRP A 82 -19.83 -2.91 -7.56
C TRP A 82 -21.22 -2.31 -7.77
N THR A 83 -21.50 -1.15 -7.17
CA THR A 83 -22.82 -0.48 -7.28
C THR A 83 -23.14 -0.05 -8.71
N ALA A 84 -22.13 0.28 -9.53
CA ALA A 84 -22.33 0.66 -10.94
C ALA A 84 -22.73 -0.52 -11.83
N THR A 85 -22.37 -1.75 -11.47
CA THR A 85 -22.48 -2.93 -12.35
C THR A 85 -23.52 -3.97 -11.92
N GLU A 86 -23.96 -3.92 -10.67
CA GLU A 86 -25.02 -4.76 -10.09
C GLU A 86 -26.29 -4.81 -11.00
N PRO A 87 -26.92 -5.99 -11.19
CA PRO A 87 -28.12 -6.11 -12.01
C PRO A 87 -29.31 -5.37 -11.39
N LYS A 88 -29.60 -4.17 -11.92
CA LYS A 88 -30.72 -3.33 -11.52
C LYS A 88 -32.08 -3.97 -11.84
N GLU A 89 -32.68 -4.64 -10.87
CA GLU A 89 -34.08 -5.08 -10.95
C GLU A 89 -35.10 -3.93 -10.75
N ARG A 90 -34.69 -2.77 -10.20
CA ARG A 90 -35.61 -1.63 -9.94
C ARG A 90 -35.02 -0.25 -10.25
N LYS A 91 -35.88 0.65 -10.74
CA LYS A 91 -35.53 2.02 -11.19
C LYS A 91 -34.97 2.92 -10.07
N THR A 92 -35.27 2.64 -8.80
CA THR A 92 -34.79 3.39 -7.63
C THR A 92 -33.28 3.24 -7.36
N ALA A 93 -32.61 2.24 -7.94
CA ALA A 93 -31.18 1.99 -7.74
C ALA A 93 -30.23 3.03 -8.38
N HIS A 94 -30.73 3.96 -9.21
CA HIS A 94 -29.90 5.06 -9.72
C HIS A 94 -29.48 6.05 -8.64
N ILE A 95 -30.26 6.20 -7.57
CA ILE A 95 -29.99 7.19 -6.52
C ILE A 95 -28.76 6.82 -5.67
N GLY A 96 -28.44 5.53 -5.55
CA GLY A 96 -27.30 5.04 -4.76
C GLY A 96 -25.94 5.17 -5.45
N VAL A 97 -25.88 5.17 -6.78
CA VAL A 97 -24.61 5.33 -7.53
C VAL A 97 -24.05 6.75 -7.36
N ILE A 98 -24.92 7.76 -7.25
CA ILE A 98 -24.55 9.18 -7.19
C ILE A 98 -23.65 9.53 -5.98
N PRO A 99 -23.99 9.17 -4.72
CA PRO A 99 -23.12 9.46 -3.57
C PRO A 99 -21.78 8.70 -3.63
N HIS A 100 -21.76 7.44 -4.05
CA HIS A 100 -20.51 6.70 -4.24
C HIS A 100 -19.62 7.32 -5.34
N PHE A 101 -20.22 7.81 -6.42
CA PHE A 101 -19.51 8.51 -7.48
C PHE A 101 -18.91 9.84 -6.99
N PHE A 102 -19.67 10.64 -6.24
CA PHE A 102 -19.17 11.88 -5.64
C PHE A 102 -18.01 11.61 -4.66
N MET A 103 -18.14 10.58 -3.82
CA MET A 103 -17.09 10.15 -2.89
C MET A 103 -15.81 9.73 -3.66
N ALA A 104 -15.94 9.01 -4.77
CA ALA A 104 -14.80 8.62 -5.60
C ALA A 104 -14.11 9.80 -6.30
N VAL A 105 -14.88 10.77 -6.82
CA VAL A 105 -14.32 12.01 -7.40
C VAL A 105 -13.58 12.82 -6.33
N LEU A 106 -14.18 13.01 -5.15
CA LEU A 106 -13.55 13.69 -4.03
C LEU A 106 -12.26 12.97 -3.58
N TYR A 107 -12.30 11.65 -3.48
CA TYR A 107 -11.15 10.82 -3.17
C TYR A 107 -10.01 10.98 -4.19
N VAL A 108 -10.29 10.80 -5.49
CA VAL A 108 -9.25 10.90 -6.54
C VAL A 108 -8.68 12.32 -6.61
N PHE A 109 -9.50 13.35 -6.39
CA PHE A 109 -9.04 14.74 -6.31
C PHE A 109 -8.11 15.00 -5.11
N LEU A 110 -8.51 14.59 -3.90
CA LEU A 110 -7.68 14.75 -2.70
C LEU A 110 -6.37 13.95 -2.78
N HIS A 111 -6.42 12.73 -3.32
CA HIS A 111 -5.23 11.91 -3.53
C HIS A 111 -4.32 12.52 -4.61
N ALA A 112 -4.88 13.07 -5.69
CA ALA A 112 -4.09 13.77 -6.71
C ALA A 112 -3.41 15.04 -6.15
N ILE A 113 -4.04 15.76 -5.21
CA ILE A 113 -3.40 16.86 -4.48
C ILE A 113 -2.23 16.33 -3.62
N LEU A 114 -2.44 15.24 -2.87
CA LEU A 114 -1.40 14.63 -2.03
C LEU A 114 -0.14 14.27 -2.85
N ILE A 115 -0.32 13.53 -3.95
CA ILE A 115 0.77 13.15 -4.85
C ILE A 115 1.41 14.40 -5.50
N MET A 116 0.64 15.45 -5.79
CA MET A 116 1.16 16.71 -6.32
C MET A 116 2.01 17.48 -5.28
N VAL A 117 1.62 17.49 -4.00
CA VAL A 117 2.42 18.04 -2.89
C VAL A 117 3.70 17.21 -2.71
N GLN A 118 3.64 15.89 -2.83
CA GLN A 118 4.79 14.99 -2.77
C GLN A 118 5.77 15.27 -3.93
N ALA A 119 5.27 15.36 -5.17
CA ALA A 119 6.06 15.73 -6.35
C ALA A 119 6.74 17.11 -6.21
N THR A 120 6.05 18.06 -5.57
CA THR A 120 6.57 19.42 -5.38
C THR A 120 7.59 19.49 -4.25
N THR A 121 7.36 18.75 -3.16
CA THR A 121 8.35 18.53 -2.09
C THR A 121 9.63 17.91 -2.64
N LEU A 122 9.51 16.86 -3.47
CA LEU A 122 10.65 16.24 -4.15
C LEU A 122 11.33 17.23 -5.10
N ASN A 123 10.59 18.03 -5.88
CA ASN A 123 11.18 19.06 -6.74
C ASN A 123 11.98 20.13 -5.96
N VAL A 124 11.49 20.56 -4.79
CA VAL A 124 12.21 21.48 -3.89
C VAL A 124 13.45 20.81 -3.31
N ALA A 125 13.40 19.51 -3.00
CA ALA A 125 14.56 18.76 -2.52
C ALA A 125 15.68 18.66 -3.57
N PHE A 126 15.35 18.34 -4.82
CA PHE A 126 16.30 18.35 -5.95
C PHE A 126 16.90 19.73 -6.21
N ASN A 127 16.09 20.79 -6.13
CA ASN A 127 16.55 22.18 -6.29
C ASN A 127 17.20 22.78 -5.02
N SER A 128 17.40 22.00 -3.96
CA SER A 128 17.98 22.51 -2.71
C SER A 128 19.50 22.65 -2.82
N HIS A 129 20.01 23.87 -2.61
CA HIS A 129 21.42 24.25 -2.81
C HIS A 129 22.43 23.30 -2.14
N ASN A 130 22.07 22.76 -0.96
CA ASN A 130 23.00 21.96 -0.17
C ASN A 130 22.89 20.44 -0.43
N LYS A 131 21.96 19.97 -1.26
CA LYS A 131 21.54 18.55 -1.47
C LYS A 131 21.18 17.74 -0.20
N SER A 132 21.41 18.30 0.99
CA SER A 132 21.22 17.71 2.30
C SER A 132 19.80 17.20 2.53
N LEU A 133 18.77 17.86 2.00
CA LEU A 133 17.40 17.35 2.08
C LEU A 133 17.23 16.01 1.36
N LEU A 134 17.80 15.89 0.15
CA LEU A 134 17.80 14.64 -0.63
C LEU A 134 18.58 13.54 0.09
N THR A 135 19.73 13.87 0.69
CA THR A 135 20.53 12.94 1.51
C THR A 135 19.79 12.50 2.77
N ILE A 136 19.06 13.39 3.44
CA ILE A 136 18.27 13.06 4.64
C ILE A 136 17.09 12.16 4.26
N MET A 137 16.40 12.43 3.14
CA MET A 137 15.37 11.55 2.60
C MET A 137 15.94 10.14 2.33
N MET A 138 17.12 10.04 1.72
CA MET A 138 17.81 8.76 1.53
C MET A 138 18.20 8.05 2.83
N SER A 139 18.53 8.80 3.88
CA SER A 139 18.84 8.20 5.19
C SER A 139 17.60 7.59 5.85
N ASN A 140 16.38 8.03 5.49
CA ASN A 140 15.14 7.47 6.01
C ASN A 140 14.95 6.01 5.57
N ASN A 141 15.35 5.66 4.35
CA ASN A 141 15.32 4.29 3.84
C ASN A 141 16.14 3.33 4.74
N PHE A 142 17.23 3.80 5.36
CA PHE A 142 17.98 3.01 6.34
C PHE A 142 17.24 2.83 7.68
N VAL A 143 16.42 3.80 8.08
CA VAL A 143 15.51 3.69 9.23
C VAL A 143 14.39 2.67 8.93
N GLU A 144 13.86 2.65 7.70
CA GLU A 144 12.88 1.65 7.26
C GLU A 144 13.47 0.24 7.18
N ILE A 145 14.70 0.07 6.68
CA ILE A 145 15.46 -1.18 6.79
C ILE A 145 15.52 -1.60 8.26
N LYS A 146 15.98 -0.74 9.16
CA LYS A 146 16.09 -1.06 10.60
C LYS A 146 14.74 -1.48 11.22
N GLY A 147 13.64 -0.82 10.85
CA GLY A 147 12.29 -1.14 11.33
C GLY A 147 11.74 -2.47 10.80
N SER A 148 12.14 -2.89 9.60
CA SER A 148 11.63 -4.08 8.93
C SER A 148 12.47 -5.35 9.21
N VAL A 149 13.80 -5.29 9.19
CA VAL A 149 14.66 -6.50 9.23
C VAL A 149 14.57 -7.33 10.51
N PHE A 150 14.20 -6.72 11.65
CA PHE A 150 14.01 -7.42 12.93
C PHE A 150 12.58 -7.97 13.12
N LYS A 151 11.67 -7.72 12.18
CA LYS A 151 10.28 -8.20 12.26
C LYS A 151 10.18 -9.61 11.69
N LYS A 152 9.39 -10.46 12.37
CA LYS A 152 9.07 -11.79 11.85
C LYS A 152 8.06 -11.67 10.70
N PHE A 153 8.39 -12.24 9.54
CA PHE A 153 7.54 -12.28 8.35
C PHE A 153 7.20 -13.73 7.97
N GLU A 154 5.93 -13.94 7.61
CA GLU A 154 5.48 -15.15 6.93
C GLU A 154 5.51 -14.93 5.42
N LYS A 155 5.50 -16.00 4.61
CA LYS A 155 5.48 -15.91 3.14
C LYS A 155 4.37 -14.96 2.63
N ASN A 156 3.14 -15.08 3.13
CA ASN A 156 2.04 -14.21 2.70
C ASN A 156 2.28 -12.72 3.03
N ASN A 157 2.89 -12.43 4.19
CA ASN A 157 3.18 -11.07 4.62
C ASN A 157 4.37 -10.49 3.84
N LEU A 158 5.38 -11.30 3.54
CA LEU A 158 6.50 -10.93 2.67
C LEU A 158 6.04 -10.66 1.23
N PHE A 159 5.06 -11.41 0.70
CA PHE A 159 4.46 -11.14 -0.60
C PHE A 159 3.74 -9.78 -0.64
N GLN A 160 2.94 -9.46 0.38
CA GLN A 160 2.29 -8.15 0.48
C GLN A 160 3.31 -7.00 0.56
N MET A 161 4.35 -7.14 1.39
CA MET A 161 5.45 -6.18 1.47
C MET A 161 6.12 -5.98 0.11
N SER A 162 6.51 -7.08 -0.56
CA SER A 162 7.16 -7.05 -1.89
C SER A 162 6.31 -6.33 -2.94
N ASN A 163 4.99 -6.51 -2.93
CA ASN A 163 4.07 -5.81 -3.84
C ASN A 163 4.00 -4.31 -3.53
N SER A 164 4.00 -3.93 -2.24
CA SER A 164 4.07 -2.53 -1.81
C SER A 164 5.38 -1.87 -2.26
N ASP A 165 6.53 -2.54 -2.06
CA ASP A 165 7.85 -2.05 -2.48
C ASP A 165 7.94 -1.89 -4.02
N ILE A 166 7.31 -2.78 -4.80
CA ILE A 166 7.21 -2.65 -6.27
C ILE A 166 6.36 -1.44 -6.67
N LYS A 167 5.19 -1.27 -6.05
CA LYS A 167 4.30 -0.13 -6.27
C LYS A 167 5.00 1.19 -5.95
N GLU A 168 5.66 1.25 -4.80
CA GLU A 168 6.33 2.46 -4.32
C GLU A 168 7.43 2.91 -5.27
N ARG A 169 8.31 2.01 -5.70
CA ARG A 169 9.32 2.28 -6.73
C ARG A 169 8.69 2.79 -8.02
N PHE A 170 7.59 2.19 -8.47
CA PHE A 170 6.88 2.67 -9.67
C PHE A 170 6.35 4.11 -9.49
N THR A 171 5.70 4.41 -8.36
CA THR A 171 5.24 5.77 -8.04
C THR A 171 6.42 6.75 -7.97
N ASN A 172 7.53 6.37 -7.30
CA ASN A 172 8.74 7.19 -7.20
C ASN A 172 9.34 7.48 -8.59
N TYR A 173 9.41 6.51 -9.50
CA TYR A 173 9.88 6.74 -10.87
C TYR A 173 8.99 7.73 -11.65
N VAL A 174 7.67 7.68 -11.46
CA VAL A 174 6.75 8.65 -12.09
C VAL A 174 6.85 10.04 -11.44
N LEU A 175 7.04 10.11 -10.12
CA LEU A 175 7.32 11.35 -9.40
C LEU A 175 8.64 11.99 -9.85
N LEU A 176 9.70 11.20 -10.03
CA LEU A 176 10.98 11.65 -10.57
C LEU A 176 10.86 12.13 -12.01
N LEU A 177 10.08 11.44 -12.86
CA LEU A 177 9.76 11.92 -14.21
C LEU A 177 9.04 13.28 -14.16
N ILE A 178 8.06 13.45 -13.26
CA ILE A 178 7.38 14.73 -13.04
C ILE A 178 8.36 15.82 -12.58
N VAL A 179 9.26 15.51 -11.64
CA VAL A 179 10.32 16.45 -11.19
C VAL A 179 11.23 16.84 -12.35
N CYS A 180 11.68 15.90 -13.19
CA CYS A 180 12.45 16.19 -14.39
C CYS A 180 11.68 17.13 -15.34
N LEU A 181 10.42 16.84 -15.65
CA LEU A 181 9.59 17.68 -16.52
C LEU A 181 9.43 19.10 -15.98
N ARG A 182 9.16 19.26 -14.67
CA ARG A 182 9.04 20.58 -14.03
C ARG A 182 10.36 21.35 -14.00
N ASN A 183 11.50 20.67 -13.82
CA ASN A 183 12.82 21.31 -13.94
C ASN A 183 13.10 21.77 -15.37
N MET A 184 12.86 20.92 -16.37
CA MET A 184 13.07 21.31 -17.77
C MET A 184 12.17 22.48 -18.18
N GLU A 185 10.92 22.51 -17.73
CA GLU A 185 10.02 23.65 -17.92
C GLU A 185 10.56 24.93 -17.27
N GLN A 186 11.06 24.86 -16.03
CA GLN A 186 11.65 25.99 -15.30
C GLN A 186 12.89 26.56 -16.01
N PHE A 187 13.74 25.70 -16.57
CA PHE A 187 14.97 26.09 -17.30
C PHE A 187 14.76 26.20 -18.82
N SER A 188 13.53 26.43 -19.29
CA SER A 188 13.18 26.64 -20.70
C SER A 188 13.72 25.58 -21.66
N TRP A 189 13.71 24.33 -21.22
CA TRP A 189 14.17 23.14 -21.94
C TRP A 189 15.67 23.12 -22.32
N ASN A 190 16.53 23.85 -21.60
CA ASN A 190 17.98 23.80 -21.82
C ASN A 190 18.57 22.40 -21.51
N PRO A 191 19.21 21.70 -22.48
CA PRO A 191 19.79 20.37 -22.27
C PRO A 191 20.94 20.32 -21.25
N ASP A 192 21.68 21.41 -21.02
CA ASP A 192 22.80 21.42 -20.08
C ASP A 192 22.34 21.12 -18.65
N HIS A 193 21.19 21.68 -18.25
CA HIS A 193 20.59 21.41 -16.93
C HIS A 193 20.11 19.96 -16.79
N LEU A 194 19.70 19.30 -17.89
CA LEU A 194 19.31 17.89 -17.86
C LEU A 194 20.51 17.00 -17.50
N TRP A 195 21.69 17.27 -18.07
CA TRP A 195 22.91 16.52 -17.78
C TRP A 195 23.41 16.72 -16.34
N VAL A 196 23.14 17.88 -15.73
CA VAL A 196 23.43 18.13 -14.30
C VAL A 196 22.43 17.42 -13.39
N LEU A 197 21.15 17.34 -13.77
CA LEU A 197 20.09 16.69 -12.99
C LEU A 197 20.15 15.15 -13.07
N PHE A 198 20.59 14.60 -14.21
CA PHE A 198 20.58 13.16 -14.48
C PHE A 198 21.36 12.31 -13.45
N PRO A 199 22.58 12.68 -13.01
CA PRO A 199 23.28 11.97 -11.94
C PRO A 199 22.52 11.92 -10.62
N ASP A 200 21.83 13.00 -10.24
CA ASP A 200 21.06 13.02 -8.98
C ASP A 200 19.83 12.10 -9.07
N VAL A 201 19.15 12.07 -10.21
CA VAL A 201 18.02 11.14 -10.45
C VAL A 201 18.50 9.68 -10.47
N CYS A 202 19.61 9.40 -11.14
CA CYS A 202 20.21 8.07 -11.17
C CYS A 202 20.68 7.61 -9.79
N MET A 203 21.27 8.51 -8.99
CA MET A 203 21.63 8.23 -7.60
C MET A 203 20.39 7.82 -6.80
N VAL A 204 19.30 8.60 -6.89
CA VAL A 204 18.04 8.34 -6.17
C VAL A 204 17.40 7.01 -6.54
N VAL A 205 17.36 6.67 -7.83
CA VAL A 205 16.84 5.37 -8.31
C VAL A 205 17.73 4.22 -7.83
N THR A 206 19.05 4.39 -7.90
CA THR A 206 20.01 3.32 -7.57
C THR A 206 20.05 3.04 -6.08
N SER A 207 20.00 4.07 -5.23
CA SER A 207 19.94 3.92 -3.78
C SER A 207 18.65 3.24 -3.32
N GLU A 208 17.50 3.56 -3.92
CA GLU A 208 16.23 2.89 -3.63
C GLU A 208 16.30 1.38 -3.95
N ILE A 209 16.78 1.04 -5.15
CA ILE A 209 16.98 -0.36 -5.56
C ILE A 209 17.97 -1.09 -4.62
N ALA A 210 19.06 -0.43 -4.23
CA ALA A 210 20.06 -1.01 -3.32
C ALA A 210 19.49 -1.26 -1.91
N VAL A 211 18.74 -0.30 -1.37
CA VAL A 211 18.00 -0.41 -0.10
C VAL A 211 17.07 -1.61 -0.15
N ASP A 212 16.24 -1.74 -1.19
CA ASP A 212 15.30 -2.84 -1.34
C ASP A 212 16.00 -4.20 -1.42
N ILE A 213 17.09 -4.31 -2.19
CA ILE A 213 17.88 -5.55 -2.27
C ILE A 213 18.40 -5.95 -0.89
N VAL A 214 18.94 -4.98 -0.13
CA VAL A 214 19.43 -5.19 1.24
C VAL A 214 18.29 -5.57 2.19
N LYS A 215 17.16 -4.85 2.16
CA LYS A 215 15.93 -5.11 2.92
C LYS A 215 15.45 -6.55 2.72
N HIS A 216 15.24 -6.95 1.47
CA HIS A 216 14.76 -8.29 1.13
C HIS A 216 15.77 -9.38 1.49
N ALA A 217 17.08 -9.17 1.29
CA ALA A 217 18.11 -10.15 1.64
C ALA A 217 18.23 -10.40 3.16
N PHE A 218 18.09 -9.34 3.98
CA PHE A 218 18.05 -9.51 5.43
C PHE A 218 16.75 -10.14 5.90
N ILE A 219 15.59 -9.76 5.36
CA ILE A 219 14.30 -10.35 5.75
C ILE A 219 14.27 -11.85 5.45
N THR A 220 14.73 -12.31 4.27
CA THR A 220 14.82 -13.75 3.98
C THR A 220 15.79 -14.48 4.90
N LYS A 221 16.96 -13.89 5.16
CA LYS A 221 17.99 -14.47 6.03
C LYS A 221 17.54 -14.59 7.50
N PHE A 222 16.87 -13.59 8.06
CA PHE A 222 16.40 -13.61 9.46
C PHE A 222 15.14 -14.45 9.67
N ASN A 223 14.34 -14.69 8.63
CA ASN A 223 13.11 -15.49 8.70
C ASN A 223 13.26 -16.92 8.17
N ASP A 224 14.47 -17.32 7.77
CA ASP A 224 14.79 -18.62 7.15
C ASP A 224 13.89 -18.95 5.94
N ILE A 225 13.71 -17.95 5.07
CA ILE A 225 12.90 -18.06 3.84
C ILE A 225 13.84 -18.19 2.64
N THR A 226 13.69 -19.27 1.86
CA THR A 226 14.50 -19.47 0.64
C THR A 226 14.16 -18.45 -0.45
N ALA A 227 15.15 -18.08 -1.28
CA ALA A 227 14.97 -17.10 -2.34
C ALA A 227 13.99 -17.55 -3.44
N ASP A 228 13.76 -18.86 -3.59
CA ASP A 228 12.82 -19.47 -4.54
C ASP A 228 11.38 -18.95 -4.38
N VAL A 229 11.05 -18.47 -3.18
CA VAL A 229 9.74 -17.89 -2.86
C VAL A 229 9.42 -16.66 -3.73
N TYR A 230 10.42 -15.90 -4.17
CA TYR A 230 10.18 -14.82 -5.16
C TYR A 230 9.79 -15.35 -6.55
N SER A 231 10.19 -16.58 -6.90
CA SER A 231 9.71 -17.27 -8.10
C SER A 231 8.24 -17.68 -7.95
N GLU A 232 7.85 -18.20 -6.78
CA GLU A 232 6.43 -18.48 -6.45
C GLU A 232 5.56 -17.22 -6.55
N TYR A 233 6.06 -16.08 -6.05
CA TYR A 233 5.38 -14.78 -6.13
C TYR A 233 5.24 -14.30 -7.58
N ARG A 234 6.30 -14.43 -8.39
CA ARG A 234 6.28 -14.09 -9.82
C ARG A 234 5.28 -14.95 -10.58
N ALA A 235 5.27 -16.27 -10.34
CA ALA A 235 4.31 -17.19 -10.93
C ALA A 235 2.87 -16.86 -10.52
N SER A 236 2.65 -16.43 -9.26
CA SER A 236 1.34 -16.01 -8.76
C SER A 236 0.82 -14.75 -9.47
N LEU A 237 1.67 -13.75 -9.71
CA LEU A 237 1.29 -12.53 -10.45
C LEU A 237 1.08 -12.83 -11.95
N ALA A 238 1.88 -13.73 -12.53
CA ALA A 238 1.72 -14.21 -13.90
C ALA A 238 0.40 -14.97 -14.09
N PHE A 239 0.04 -15.83 -13.14
CA PHE A 239 -1.23 -16.56 -13.13
C PHE A 239 -2.43 -15.60 -13.12
N ASP A 240 -2.40 -14.55 -12.31
CA ASP A 240 -3.47 -13.55 -12.27
C ASP A 240 -3.63 -12.81 -13.60
N LEU A 241 -2.53 -12.42 -14.24
CA LEU A 241 -2.56 -11.76 -15.55
C LEU A 241 -3.19 -12.67 -16.62
N VAL A 242 -2.84 -13.96 -16.62
CA VAL A 242 -3.37 -14.95 -17.60
C VAL A 242 -4.82 -15.31 -17.30
N SER A 243 -5.18 -15.53 -16.02
CA SER A 243 -6.54 -15.85 -15.57
C SER A 243 -7.54 -14.72 -15.87
N SER A 244 -7.09 -13.47 -15.71
CA SER A 244 -7.84 -12.25 -16.04
C SER A 244 -8.12 -12.12 -17.55
N ARG A 245 -7.30 -12.74 -18.40
CA ARG A 245 -7.47 -12.73 -19.87
C ARG A 245 -8.38 -13.86 -20.40
N GLN A 246 -8.46 -14.99 -19.71
CA GLN A 246 -9.30 -16.13 -20.11
C GLN A 246 -10.77 -15.96 -19.71
N LYS A 247 -11.01 -15.40 -18.52
CA LYS A 247 -12.33 -14.94 -18.12
C LYS A 247 -12.57 -13.62 -18.84
N ASN A 248 -13.68 -13.45 -19.56
CA ASN A 248 -14.07 -12.16 -20.14
C ASN A 248 -14.37 -11.16 -19.01
N ALA A 249 -13.30 -10.55 -18.47
CA ALA A 249 -13.33 -9.92 -17.17
C ALA A 249 -14.09 -8.59 -17.18
N TYR A 250 -14.58 -8.24 -15.99
CA TYR A 250 -15.46 -7.10 -15.72
C TYR A 250 -14.73 -5.74 -15.67
N THR A 251 -13.42 -5.74 -15.94
CA THR A 251 -12.46 -4.62 -15.89
C THR A 251 -11.25 -4.96 -16.78
N ASP A 252 -10.47 -3.95 -17.22
CA ASP A 252 -9.27 -4.17 -18.04
C ASP A 252 -8.26 -5.11 -17.34
N TYR A 253 -7.53 -5.92 -18.11
CA TYR A 253 -6.72 -7.04 -17.59
C TYR A 253 -5.55 -6.59 -16.70
N SER A 254 -5.10 -5.35 -16.85
CA SER A 254 -4.09 -4.73 -15.98
C SER A 254 -4.64 -4.33 -14.60
N ASP A 255 -5.95 -4.06 -14.48
CA ASP A 255 -6.56 -3.60 -13.22
C ASP A 255 -6.57 -4.70 -12.16
N SER A 256 -6.76 -5.96 -12.54
CA SER A 256 -6.75 -7.07 -11.58
C SER A 256 -5.40 -7.22 -10.89
N VAL A 257 -4.30 -7.04 -11.64
CA VAL A 257 -2.93 -7.08 -11.10
C VAL A 257 -2.63 -5.81 -10.30
N ALA A 258 -3.02 -4.63 -10.80
CA ALA A 258 -2.84 -3.37 -10.08
C ALA A 258 -3.56 -3.37 -8.72
N ARG A 259 -4.80 -3.88 -8.65
CA ARG A 259 -5.54 -4.04 -7.39
C ARG A 259 -4.81 -4.96 -6.41
N ARG A 260 -4.32 -6.13 -6.86
CA ARG A 260 -3.54 -7.06 -6.02
C ARG A 260 -2.23 -6.45 -5.50
N MET A 261 -1.67 -5.47 -6.21
CA MET A 261 -0.48 -4.70 -5.79
C MET A 261 -0.78 -3.49 -4.90
N GLY A 262 -2.05 -3.21 -4.55
CA GLY A 262 -2.41 -2.01 -3.79
C GLY A 262 -2.31 -0.70 -4.60
N PHE A 263 -2.24 -0.77 -5.93
CA PHE A 263 -1.99 0.37 -6.81
C PHE A 263 -3.27 0.90 -7.45
N ILE A 264 -3.44 2.24 -7.41
CA ILE A 264 -4.56 2.95 -8.01
C ILE A 264 -4.00 3.93 -9.06
N PRO A 265 -4.20 3.70 -10.36
CA PRO A 265 -3.59 4.53 -11.40
C PRO A 265 -4.25 5.91 -11.56
N LEU A 266 -5.51 6.11 -11.13
CA LEU A 266 -6.29 7.31 -11.46
C LEU A 266 -5.66 8.63 -10.95
N PRO A 267 -5.26 8.78 -9.66
CA PRO A 267 -4.72 10.05 -9.16
C PRO A 267 -3.37 10.40 -9.81
N LEU A 268 -2.51 9.40 -9.98
CA LEU A 268 -1.20 9.54 -10.63
C LEU A 268 -1.35 9.90 -12.13
N ALA A 269 -2.32 9.31 -12.83
CA ALA A 269 -2.62 9.64 -14.21
C ALA A 269 -3.17 11.07 -14.37
N VAL A 270 -4.09 11.52 -13.50
CA VAL A 270 -4.60 12.90 -13.49
C VAL A 270 -3.44 13.89 -13.30
N LEU A 271 -2.54 13.63 -12.37
CA LEU A 271 -1.36 14.48 -12.15
C LEU A 271 -0.40 14.47 -13.33
N LEU A 272 -0.07 13.30 -13.88
CA LEU A 272 0.86 13.19 -15.01
C LEU A 272 0.31 13.91 -16.25
N ILE A 273 -0.97 13.72 -16.58
CA ILE A 273 -1.65 14.43 -17.67
C ILE A 273 -1.55 15.94 -17.44
N ARG A 274 -1.91 16.43 -16.25
CA ARG A 274 -1.85 17.85 -15.90
C ARG A 274 -0.44 18.44 -16.07
N VAL A 275 0.59 17.76 -15.54
CA VAL A 275 1.98 18.23 -15.65
C VAL A 275 2.40 18.27 -17.11
N VAL A 276 2.22 17.18 -17.86
CA VAL A 276 2.60 17.10 -19.29
C VAL A 276 1.89 18.18 -20.12
N THR A 277 0.59 18.43 -19.89
CA THR A 277 -0.15 19.50 -20.59
C THR A 277 0.29 20.92 -20.20
N SER A 278 0.84 21.12 -18.99
CA SER A 278 1.42 22.40 -18.58
C SER A 278 2.82 22.62 -19.16
N SER A 279 3.66 21.58 -19.16
CA SER A 279 5.07 21.66 -19.54
C SER A 279 5.30 21.73 -21.05
N ILE A 280 4.40 21.16 -21.86
CA ILE A 280 4.54 21.06 -23.33
C ILE A 280 3.57 22.03 -24.02
N LYS A 281 4.10 23.17 -24.49
CA LYS A 281 3.35 24.13 -25.30
C LYS A 281 3.35 23.70 -26.76
N VAL A 282 2.27 23.04 -27.19
CA VAL A 282 2.07 22.60 -28.58
C VAL A 282 1.70 23.80 -29.46
N GLN A 283 2.61 24.23 -30.33
CA GLN A 283 2.38 25.29 -31.32
C GLN A 283 2.90 24.88 -32.69
N GLY A 284 2.09 25.12 -33.73
CA GLY A 284 2.45 24.81 -35.12
C GLY A 284 2.19 23.36 -35.55
N ILE A 285 2.03 23.16 -36.86
CA ILE A 285 1.61 21.89 -37.50
C ILE A 285 2.60 20.75 -37.20
N LEU A 286 3.90 21.04 -37.21
CA LEU A 286 4.94 20.06 -36.87
C LEU A 286 4.80 19.53 -35.43
N SER A 287 4.42 20.39 -34.48
CA SER A 287 4.22 19.98 -33.09
C SER A 287 3.02 19.02 -32.96
N TYR A 288 1.91 19.29 -33.65
CA TYR A 288 0.78 18.35 -33.71
C TYR A 288 1.16 17.02 -34.37
N ALA A 289 1.96 17.04 -35.45
CA ALA A 289 2.47 15.82 -36.07
C ALA A 289 3.35 15.00 -35.11
N CYS A 290 4.23 15.66 -34.35
CA CYS A 290 5.03 15.01 -33.30
C CYS A 290 4.15 14.41 -32.19
N VAL A 291 3.09 15.09 -31.75
CA VAL A 291 2.15 14.56 -30.74
C VAL A 291 1.42 13.31 -31.27
N ILE A 292 0.99 13.30 -32.53
CA ILE A 292 0.35 12.14 -33.17
C ILE A 292 1.32 10.97 -33.28
N LEU A 293 2.56 11.20 -33.72
CA LEU A 293 3.61 10.17 -33.79
C LEU A 293 3.95 9.63 -32.39
N PHE A 294 4.05 10.49 -31.38
CA PHE A 294 4.27 10.09 -29.99
C PHE A 294 3.11 9.23 -29.46
N TYR A 295 1.86 9.59 -29.77
CA TYR A 295 0.69 8.78 -29.42
C TYR A 295 0.73 7.38 -30.09
N PHE A 296 1.06 7.29 -31.38
CA PHE A 296 1.26 5.98 -32.04
C PHE A 296 2.43 5.20 -31.43
N GLY A 297 3.50 5.88 -30.99
CA GLY A 297 4.59 5.28 -30.22
C GLY A 297 4.13 4.69 -28.88
N LEU A 298 3.32 5.43 -28.12
CA LEU A 298 2.73 4.95 -26.86
C LEU A 298 1.77 3.77 -27.08
N ILE A 299 0.94 3.79 -28.14
CA ILE A 299 0.08 2.66 -28.49
C ILE A 299 0.92 1.43 -28.87
N SER A 300 1.96 1.60 -29.68
CA SER A 300 2.88 0.52 -30.05
C SER A 300 3.60 -0.05 -28.84
N LEU A 301 4.05 0.80 -27.91
CA LEU A 301 4.66 0.39 -26.64
C LEU A 301 3.67 -0.33 -25.71
N LYS A 302 2.40 0.13 -25.62
CA LYS A 302 1.33 -0.56 -24.87
C LYS A 302 1.09 -1.97 -25.43
N VAL A 303 1.02 -2.11 -26.76
CA VAL A 303 0.81 -3.40 -27.43
C VAL A 303 2.02 -4.31 -27.24
N LEU A 304 3.24 -3.81 -27.43
CA LEU A 304 4.47 -4.58 -27.24
C LEU A 304 4.61 -5.06 -25.79
N ASN A 305 4.39 -4.17 -24.81
CA ASN A 305 4.41 -4.54 -23.39
C ASN A 305 3.34 -5.60 -23.07
N SER A 306 2.11 -5.49 -23.62
CA SER A 306 1.05 -6.49 -23.43
C SER A 306 1.43 -7.85 -24.00
N ILE A 307 2.05 -7.90 -25.19
CA ILE A 307 2.54 -9.15 -25.82
C ILE A 307 3.68 -9.77 -25.00
N VAL A 308 4.69 -8.99 -24.62
CA VAL A 308 5.86 -9.46 -23.86
C VAL A 308 5.44 -9.96 -22.47
N LEU A 309 4.58 -9.20 -21.76
CA LEU A 309 4.05 -9.60 -20.45
C LEU A 309 3.22 -10.87 -20.53
N LEU A 310 2.38 -11.04 -21.56
CA LEU A 310 1.63 -12.27 -21.77
C LEU A 310 2.56 -13.46 -22.04
N GLY A 311 3.47 -13.34 -23.00
CA GLY A 311 4.39 -14.43 -23.37
C GLY A 311 5.23 -14.89 -22.20
N LYS A 312 5.77 -13.94 -21.41
CA LYS A 312 6.48 -14.23 -20.17
C LYS A 312 5.58 -14.82 -19.09
N SER A 313 4.35 -14.35 -18.93
CA SER A 313 3.45 -14.89 -17.90
C SER A 313 3.04 -16.33 -18.20
N CYS A 314 2.74 -16.66 -19.46
CA CYS A 314 2.50 -18.05 -19.87
C CYS A 314 3.72 -18.95 -19.60
N GLN A 315 4.94 -18.46 -19.86
CA GLN A 315 6.17 -19.19 -19.53
C GLN A 315 6.25 -19.50 -18.02
N TYR A 316 6.06 -18.50 -17.15
CA TYR A 316 6.16 -18.69 -15.70
C TYR A 316 5.05 -19.57 -15.11
N VAL A 317 3.82 -19.48 -15.63
CA VAL A 317 2.70 -20.36 -15.23
C VAL A 317 3.01 -21.83 -15.58
N LYS A 318 3.63 -22.07 -16.75
CA LYS A 318 4.05 -23.39 -17.20
C LYS A 318 5.20 -23.96 -16.37
N GLU A 319 6.24 -23.16 -16.14
CA GLU A 319 7.40 -23.53 -15.30
C GLU A 319 6.95 -23.88 -13.86
N ALA A 320 5.97 -23.15 -13.32
CA ALA A 320 5.38 -23.40 -12.00
C ALA A 320 4.30 -24.51 -11.97
N LYS A 321 4.04 -25.21 -13.08
CA LYS A 321 2.99 -26.25 -13.22
C LYS A 321 1.58 -25.78 -12.79
N MET A 322 1.28 -24.50 -12.94
CA MET A 322 -0.02 -23.92 -12.57
C MET A 322 -1.07 -24.02 -13.69
N GLU A 323 -0.72 -24.59 -14.85
CA GLU A 323 -1.61 -24.73 -16.02
C GLU A 323 -2.91 -25.48 -15.70
N GLU A 324 -2.87 -26.55 -14.90
CA GLU A 324 -4.07 -27.32 -14.53
C GLU A 324 -5.12 -26.47 -13.80
N LYS A 325 -4.69 -25.44 -13.04
CA LYS A 325 -5.57 -24.50 -12.33
C LYS A 325 -6.20 -23.44 -13.24
N LEU A 326 -5.69 -23.27 -14.47
CA LEU A 326 -6.33 -22.43 -15.49
C LEU A 326 -7.43 -23.21 -16.22
N PHE A 327 -7.15 -24.45 -16.61
CA PHE A 327 -8.08 -25.26 -17.41
C PHE A 327 -9.17 -25.95 -16.58
N ASN A 328 -8.90 -26.30 -15.33
CA ASN A 328 -9.89 -26.81 -14.39
C ASN A 328 -10.19 -25.74 -13.31
N PRO A 329 -11.24 -24.92 -13.46
CA PRO A 329 -11.70 -24.09 -12.35
C PRO A 329 -12.14 -24.99 -11.18
N PRO A 330 -11.88 -24.61 -9.91
CA PRO A 330 -12.37 -25.37 -8.78
C PRO A 330 -13.91 -25.47 -8.87
N PRO A 331 -14.51 -26.63 -8.55
CA PRO A 331 -15.96 -26.76 -8.57
C PRO A 331 -16.55 -25.73 -7.63
N THR A 332 -17.43 -24.87 -8.17
CA THR A 332 -18.18 -23.90 -7.37
C THR A 332 -18.84 -24.63 -6.21
N SER A 333 -18.59 -24.15 -5.00
CA SER A 333 -19.25 -24.63 -3.79
C SER A 333 -20.75 -24.35 -3.89
N ALA A 334 -21.48 -25.31 -4.47
CA ALA A 334 -22.92 -25.31 -4.48
C ALA A 334 -23.42 -25.26 -3.03
N PRO A 335 -24.45 -24.47 -2.71
CA PRO A 335 -25.02 -24.46 -1.36
C PRO A 335 -25.43 -25.88 -0.97
N SER A 336 -24.96 -26.33 0.19
CA SER A 336 -25.25 -27.65 0.74
C SER A 336 -26.76 -27.80 0.92
N LYS A 337 -27.40 -28.56 0.01
CA LYS A 337 -28.76 -29.04 0.27
C LYS A 337 -28.72 -30.01 1.45
N PRO A 338 -29.58 -29.85 2.47
CA PRO A 338 -29.57 -30.72 3.63
C PRO A 338 -29.95 -32.15 3.26
N SER A 339 -29.33 -33.10 3.94
CA SER A 339 -29.60 -34.54 3.83
C SER A 339 -31.05 -34.85 4.18
N ASN A 340 -31.80 -35.44 3.24
CA ASN A 340 -33.12 -35.99 3.51
C ASN A 340 -32.97 -37.33 4.23
N LYS A 341 -33.40 -37.38 5.50
CA LYS A 341 -33.57 -38.63 6.24
C LYS A 341 -34.69 -39.47 5.61
N SER A 342 -34.34 -40.62 5.05
CA SER A 342 -35.30 -41.69 4.77
C SER A 342 -35.54 -42.53 6.04
N GLN A 343 -36.76 -42.51 6.57
CA GLN A 343 -37.17 -43.44 7.62
C GLN A 343 -37.34 -44.86 7.05
N ASN A 344 -37.01 -45.89 7.84
CA ASN A 344 -37.76 -47.15 7.82
C ASN A 344 -37.73 -47.87 9.17
N LYS A 345 -38.88 -48.47 9.52
CA LYS A 345 -39.16 -49.34 10.69
C LYS A 345 -38.48 -50.73 10.53
N CYS A 346 -38.40 -51.66 11.50
CA CYS A 346 -38.47 -51.72 12.99
C CYS A 346 -38.38 -53.22 13.42
N LYS A 347 -38.09 -53.51 14.71
CA LYS A 347 -38.21 -54.80 15.47
C LYS A 347 -37.02 -55.80 15.40
N PRO A 348 -36.83 -56.71 16.42
CA PRO A 348 -36.68 -56.40 17.87
C PRO A 348 -35.68 -57.33 18.64
N SER A 349 -35.61 -57.19 19.98
CA SER A 349 -35.11 -58.14 21.03
C SER A 349 -33.61 -58.49 21.04
N GLN A 350 -32.86 -58.38 22.15
CA GLN A 350 -33.02 -59.09 23.43
C GLN A 350 -32.49 -58.32 24.68
N GLU A 351 -32.79 -58.83 25.88
CA GLU A 351 -32.43 -58.30 27.21
C GLU A 351 -31.04 -58.81 27.71
N GLU A 352 -30.39 -58.11 28.67
CA GLU A 352 -30.06 -58.67 30.01
C GLU A 352 -29.31 -57.66 30.93
N ASN A 353 -29.02 -58.08 32.17
CA ASN A 353 -28.89 -57.25 33.37
C ASN A 353 -27.47 -57.19 34.03
N LEU A 354 -27.29 -56.18 34.90
CA LEU A 354 -26.53 -56.20 36.19
C LEU A 354 -24.98 -56.28 36.27
N SER A 355 -24.41 -55.19 36.83
CA SER A 355 -23.63 -55.15 38.10
C SER A 355 -22.07 -55.13 38.19
N ALA A 356 -21.59 -54.09 38.90
CA ALA A 356 -20.61 -54.08 40.04
C ALA A 356 -19.07 -53.84 39.88
N SER A 357 -18.55 -53.09 40.89
CA SER A 357 -17.15 -52.85 41.38
C SER A 357 -16.18 -51.96 40.58
N VAL A 358 -15.76 -50.74 41.01
CA VAL A 358 -15.01 -50.26 42.23
C VAL A 358 -13.48 -50.33 42.04
N THR A 359 -12.73 -49.20 41.93
CA THR A 359 -11.93 -48.51 43.00
C THR A 359 -11.23 -47.26 42.37
N SER A 360 -11.67 -46.00 42.52
CA SER A 360 -11.46 -44.96 43.58
C SER A 360 -10.21 -44.04 43.49
N GLN A 361 -10.43 -42.71 43.60
CA GLN A 361 -9.42 -41.62 43.82
C GLN A 361 -9.10 -41.41 45.34
N PRO A 362 -8.20 -40.48 45.76
CA PRO A 362 -8.49 -39.02 45.98
C PRO A 362 -7.33 -38.08 45.50
N LEU A 363 -7.31 -36.72 45.55
CA LEU A 363 -8.17 -35.60 46.03
C LEU A 363 -7.76 -34.90 47.39
N HIS A 364 -7.95 -33.56 47.46
CA HIS A 364 -7.76 -32.59 48.59
C HIS A 364 -6.30 -32.16 48.99
N GLN A 365 -5.99 -30.98 49.56
CA GLN A 365 -6.63 -29.63 49.60
C GLN A 365 -5.68 -28.52 50.18
N LYS A 366 -5.63 -27.35 49.50
CA LYS A 366 -5.44 -25.93 49.95
C LYS A 366 -4.94 -25.58 51.38
N GLU A 367 -3.87 -24.76 51.50
CA GLU A 367 -3.78 -23.63 52.47
C GLU A 367 -2.68 -22.58 52.12
N ASN A 368 -2.72 -21.39 52.74
CA ASN A 368 -1.83 -20.22 52.53
C ASN A 368 -0.83 -20.02 53.69
N VAL A 369 0.32 -19.35 53.46
CA VAL A 369 0.98 -18.33 54.32
C VAL A 369 2.25 -17.79 53.62
N ILE A 370 2.69 -16.57 53.95
CA ILE A 370 3.80 -15.81 53.33
C ILE A 370 4.85 -15.38 54.42
N PRO A 371 5.82 -14.49 54.15
CA PRO A 371 7.16 -14.66 53.55
C PRO A 371 8.32 -14.69 54.60
N LEU A 372 9.57 -14.88 54.15
CA LEU A 372 10.71 -14.18 54.78
C LEU A 372 11.92 -13.97 53.85
N LEU A 373 12.60 -12.85 54.07
CA LEU A 373 13.80 -12.35 53.36
C LEU A 373 15.09 -12.93 53.99
N VAL A 374 16.22 -12.98 53.26
CA VAL A 374 17.57 -12.52 53.70
C VAL A 374 18.65 -12.78 52.62
N THR A 375 19.68 -11.94 52.66
CA THR A 375 20.79 -11.70 51.71
C THR A 375 22.01 -12.64 51.85
N SER A 376 22.83 -12.78 50.79
CA SER A 376 24.31 -12.78 50.89
C SER A 376 25.00 -12.48 49.54
N ASN A 377 26.30 -12.17 49.56
CA ASN A 377 27.07 -11.50 48.50
C ASN A 377 28.11 -12.36 47.75
N SER A 378 28.45 -11.88 46.53
CA SER A 378 29.76 -11.80 45.84
C SER A 378 30.83 -12.90 45.88
N ASP A 379 31.45 -13.15 44.72
CA ASP A 379 32.93 -13.26 44.60
C ASP A 379 33.45 -12.87 43.20
N GLN A 380 34.79 -12.82 43.00
CA GLN A 380 35.50 -11.79 42.21
C GLN A 380 36.29 -12.27 40.94
N PHE A 381 37.15 -11.39 40.38
CA PHE A 381 38.13 -11.48 39.25
C PHE A 381 37.59 -11.10 37.84
N LEU A 382 38.27 -10.32 36.97
CA LEU A 382 39.70 -9.89 36.86
C LEU A 382 39.85 -8.43 36.31
N THR A 383 41.09 -7.92 36.16
CA THR A 383 41.48 -6.48 36.20
C THR A 383 41.99 -5.82 34.88
N THR A 384 41.55 -4.57 34.60
CA THR A 384 42.26 -3.30 34.16
C THR A 384 43.53 -3.28 33.23
N PRO A 385 44.03 -2.14 32.67
CA PRO A 385 43.64 -0.70 32.73
C PRO A 385 43.67 0.09 31.36
N ASP A 386 43.69 1.43 31.48
CA ASP A 386 44.07 2.50 30.51
C ASP A 386 42.93 3.20 29.73
N GLY A 387 42.77 4.54 29.77
CA GLY A 387 43.40 5.59 30.59
C GLY A 387 42.95 7.00 30.16
N ASP A 388 42.63 7.90 31.10
CA ASP A 388 42.18 9.28 30.84
C ASP A 388 42.92 10.30 31.73
N GLU A 389 43.37 11.42 31.15
CA GLU A 389 44.01 12.54 31.87
C GLU A 389 43.07 13.74 32.08
N LYS A 390 42.94 14.12 33.35
CA LYS A 390 42.94 15.48 33.96
C LYS A 390 42.38 16.68 33.15
N ASP A 391 41.33 17.35 33.62
CA ASP A 391 41.25 18.35 34.73
C ASP A 391 41.64 19.80 34.34
N ILE A 392 40.79 20.78 34.65
CA ILE A 392 41.13 22.18 35.06
C ILE A 392 39.88 22.97 35.51
N THR A 393 40.06 23.73 36.61
CA THR A 393 39.13 24.57 37.39
C THR A 393 39.55 26.06 37.34
N GLN A 394 38.81 27.12 37.75
CA GLN A 394 37.47 27.37 38.34
C GLN A 394 37.07 28.84 37.95
N GLU A 395 35.80 29.30 37.99
CA GLU A 395 35.26 30.31 38.95
C GLU A 395 34.04 31.01 38.29
N ASN A 396 32.81 31.03 38.83
CA ASN A 396 32.22 31.68 40.02
C ASN A 396 31.50 33.02 39.73
N SER A 397 30.16 33.06 39.90
CA SER A 397 29.44 34.17 40.57
C SER A 397 27.95 33.85 40.81
N GLU A 398 27.47 34.29 41.96
CA GLU A 398 26.25 33.88 42.68
C GLU A 398 24.91 34.41 42.12
N LEU A 399 23.81 33.72 42.44
CA LEU A 399 22.57 34.35 42.96
C LEU A 399 21.63 33.31 43.62
N LYS A 400 20.91 33.72 44.67
CA LYS A 400 20.30 32.84 45.70
C LYS A 400 19.00 33.42 46.26
N HIS A 401 17.85 32.70 46.21
CA HIS A 401 17.00 32.36 47.41
C HIS A 401 15.61 31.71 47.15
N ARG A 402 15.20 30.81 48.09
CA ARG A 402 13.82 30.40 48.54
C ARG A 402 12.91 29.62 47.54
N SER A 403 12.54 28.35 47.80
CA SER A 403 11.52 27.81 48.76
C SER A 403 10.06 27.94 48.25
N SER A 404 9.12 26.98 48.30
CA SER A 404 8.90 25.77 49.15
C SER A 404 8.11 24.66 48.41
N LYS A 405 8.15 23.41 48.92
CA LYS A 405 7.28 22.28 48.51
C LYS A 405 5.78 22.51 48.79
N LYS A 406 4.92 21.85 48.00
CA LYS A 406 3.78 20.99 48.44
C LYS A 406 3.10 20.26 47.26
N ASP A 407 3.28 18.94 47.24
CA ASP A 407 2.25 17.89 47.32
C ASP A 407 0.90 18.13 46.62
N LEU A 408 0.63 17.37 45.53
CA LEU A 408 -0.70 17.22 44.93
C LEU A 408 -0.83 15.95 44.05
N LEU A 409 -0.27 14.81 44.50
CA LEU A 409 -0.39 13.51 43.83
C LEU A 409 -0.56 12.35 44.83
N GLU A 410 -1.76 12.22 45.43
CA GLU A 410 -2.34 10.92 45.79
C GLU A 410 -3.83 11.06 46.17
N ILE A 411 -4.50 9.91 46.35
CA ILE A 411 -5.94 9.68 46.62
C ILE A 411 -6.80 9.67 45.33
N ASP A 412 -7.12 8.51 44.73
CA ASP A 412 -8.18 7.53 45.08
C ASP A 412 -9.62 8.07 44.82
N ARG A 413 -10.66 7.29 44.44
CA ARG A 413 -10.81 5.91 43.91
C ARG A 413 -12.29 5.69 43.51
N PHE A 414 -12.53 4.77 42.58
CA PHE A 414 -13.79 4.00 42.38
C PHE A 414 -15.16 4.66 42.09
N THR A 415 -15.94 3.90 41.29
CA THR A 415 -17.43 3.93 41.14
C THR A 415 -18.02 5.16 40.42
N ILE A 416 -19.05 5.08 39.55
CA ILE A 416 -20.07 4.04 39.28
C ILE A 416 -20.27 3.83 37.76
N CYS A 417 -20.48 2.59 37.32
CA CYS A 417 -21.08 2.29 36.02
C CYS A 417 -22.62 2.27 36.13
N GLY A 418 -23.29 2.98 35.22
CA GLY A 418 -24.62 2.65 34.70
C GLY A 418 -25.82 2.67 35.65
N ASN A 419 -26.84 3.45 35.28
CA ASN A 419 -28.22 3.00 35.49
C ASN A 419 -29.08 3.34 34.26
N ARG A 420 -29.98 2.43 33.91
CA ARG A 420 -31.07 2.60 32.93
C ARG A 420 -32.36 2.82 33.72
N ILE A 421 -33.49 3.09 33.03
CA ILE A 421 -34.81 3.53 33.56
C ILE A 421 -34.80 5.08 33.67
N ASP A 422 -35.65 5.84 32.98
CA ASP A 422 -36.82 5.52 32.12
C ASP A 422 -36.64 5.95 30.64
#